data_AF-M1W2D5-F1
#
_entry.id   AF-M1W2D5-F1
#
_cell.length_a   1.000
_cell.length_b   1.000
_cell.length_c   1.000
_cell.angle_alpha   90.00
_cell.angle_beta   90.00
_cell.angle_gamma   90.00
#
_symmetry.space_group_name_H-M   'P 1'
#
loop_
_entity.id
_entity.type
_entity.pdbx_description
1 polymer ?
#
loop_
_entity_poly.entity_id
_entity_poly.type
_entity_poly.pdbx_seq_one_letter_code
_entity_poly.pdbx_strand_id
1 'polypeptide(L)'
;MPSGTASTSAQRWESPVMARDGPFLNVAQGDGESLDAYHGRVLAFFRARGGRDKPVSPDQPQLTLFEVTGVNKLIHRFVLGLRDKSLAHDAIDHGVLMSDSFRSALQIVKESSGRLDVKANVARAMAQQARLSMIDGWFCLPSTNR
;
A
#
# COMPACT_ATOMS: atom_id res chain seq x y z
N MET A 1 -58.04 -8.18 -19.28
CA MET A 1 -56.58 -8.23 -19.50
C MET A 1 -56.24 -7.13 -20.50
N PRO A 2 -55.15 -6.33 -20.37
CA PRO A 2 -53.89 -6.50 -19.63
C PRO A 2 -53.79 -5.55 -18.40
N SER A 3 -53.10 -5.91 -17.30
CA SER A 3 -51.64 -5.78 -17.05
C SER A 3 -51.18 -4.33 -16.89
N GLY A 4 -51.07 -3.87 -15.64
CA GLY A 4 -50.43 -2.62 -15.24
C GLY A 4 -49.64 -2.85 -13.95
N THR A 5 -48.36 -3.17 -14.11
CA THR A 5 -47.38 -3.43 -13.05
C THR A 5 -46.74 -2.14 -12.53
N ALA A 6 -46.55 -2.09 -11.20
CA ALA A 6 -45.45 -1.51 -10.43
C ALA A 6 -45.02 -0.04 -10.65
N SER A 7 -45.02 0.75 -9.56
CA SER A 7 -43.78 1.25 -8.94
C SER A 7 -44.08 2.12 -7.72
N THR A 8 -44.03 1.53 -6.52
CA THR A 8 -43.92 2.29 -5.27
C THR A 8 -42.45 2.27 -4.87
N SER A 9 -41.75 3.34 -5.22
CA SER A 9 -40.36 3.59 -4.87
C SER A 9 -40.26 3.91 -3.38
N ALA A 10 -40.25 2.88 -2.53
CA ALA A 10 -39.77 3.01 -1.17
C ALA A 10 -38.26 3.25 -1.24
N GLN A 11 -37.82 4.51 -1.12
CA GLN A 11 -36.44 4.86 -0.83
C GLN A 11 -36.09 4.33 0.56
N ARG A 12 -35.72 3.05 0.58
CA ARG A 12 -35.03 2.39 1.68
C ARG A 12 -33.70 3.10 1.79
N TRP A 13 -33.53 3.85 2.87
CA TRP A 13 -32.25 4.36 3.35
C TRP A 13 -31.23 3.22 3.25
N GLU A 14 -30.35 3.30 2.26
CA GLU A 14 -29.16 2.47 2.24
C GLU A 14 -28.29 3.00 3.37
N SER A 15 -28.41 2.38 4.54
CA SER A 15 -27.34 2.45 5.51
C SER A 15 -26.07 2.02 4.78
N PRO A 16 -24.99 2.82 4.80
CA PRO A 16 -23.71 2.33 4.32
C PRO A 16 -23.44 1.05 5.09
N VAL A 17 -23.10 -0.01 4.35
CA VAL A 17 -22.69 -1.30 4.90
C VAL A 17 -21.49 -1.02 5.80
N MET A 18 -21.77 -0.77 7.08
CA MET A 18 -20.82 -0.89 8.16
C MET A 18 -20.53 -2.38 8.19
N ALA A 19 -19.46 -2.75 7.47
CA ALA A 19 -18.87 -4.06 7.56
C ALA A 19 -18.77 -4.39 9.04
N ARG A 20 -19.60 -5.35 9.47
CA ARG A 20 -19.61 -5.88 10.83
C ARG A 20 -18.16 -6.20 11.19
N ASP A 21 -17.66 -5.51 12.21
CA ASP A 21 -16.38 -5.78 12.84
C ASP A 21 -16.34 -7.25 13.25
N GLY A 22 -15.65 -8.07 12.44
CA GLY A 22 -15.08 -9.31 12.94
C GLY A 22 -14.03 -8.98 14.01
N PRO A 23 -13.63 -9.95 14.84
CA PRO A 23 -12.59 -9.75 15.85
C PRO A 23 -11.22 -9.34 15.26
N PHE A 24 -11.10 -9.36 13.94
CA PHE A 24 -9.92 -8.94 13.20
C PHE A 24 -10.31 -7.81 12.24
N LEU A 25 -9.76 -6.62 12.50
CA LEU A 25 -9.95 -5.48 11.63
C LEU A 25 -9.33 -5.77 10.26
N ASN A 26 -10.09 -5.54 9.19
CA ASN A 26 -9.54 -5.48 7.85
C ASN A 26 -8.74 -4.18 7.68
N VAL A 27 -7.48 -4.23 8.10
CA VAL A 27 -6.48 -3.18 7.87
C VAL A 27 -5.90 -3.25 6.46
N ALA A 28 -6.51 -3.93 5.49
CA ALA A 28 -5.98 -3.90 4.13
C ALA A 28 -6.10 -2.49 3.53
N GLN A 29 -5.13 -2.13 2.69
CA GLN A 29 -5.17 -0.95 1.85
C GLN A 29 -6.29 -1.08 0.82
N GLY A 30 -7.12 -0.04 0.72
CA GLY A 30 -8.23 0.02 -0.23
C GLY A 30 -7.78 0.18 -1.67
N ASP A 31 -8.70 -0.03 -2.62
CA ASP A 31 -8.44 0.27 -4.03
C ASP A 31 -8.30 1.79 -4.23
N GLY A 32 -7.27 2.20 -4.98
CA GLY A 32 -6.93 3.61 -5.20
C GLY A 32 -6.51 4.38 -3.94
N GLU A 33 -6.43 3.73 -2.77
CA GLU A 33 -6.05 4.40 -1.52
C GLU A 33 -4.55 4.71 -1.53
N SER A 34 -4.20 6.00 -1.35
CA SER A 34 -2.79 6.40 -1.24
C SER A 34 -2.15 5.86 0.04
N LEU A 35 -0.81 5.71 0.02
CA LEU A 35 -0.07 5.24 1.20
C LEU A 35 -0.29 6.14 2.43
N ASP A 36 -0.41 7.45 2.23
CA ASP A 36 -0.67 8.41 3.31
C ASP A 36 -2.08 8.28 3.89
N ALA A 37 -3.10 8.12 3.03
CA ALA A 37 -4.48 7.91 3.50
C ALA A 37 -4.61 6.58 4.25
N TYR A 38 -4.00 5.53 3.70
CA TYR A 38 -3.96 4.21 4.33
C TYR A 38 -3.27 4.24 5.69
N HIS A 39 -2.08 4.85 5.76
CA HIS A 39 -1.35 5.06 7.02
C HIS A 39 -2.18 5.86 8.03
N GLY A 40 -2.75 6.99 7.62
CA GLY A 40 -3.59 7.83 8.46
C GLY A 40 -4.76 7.06 9.07
N ARG A 41 -5.43 6.23 8.28
CA ARG A 41 -6.55 5.37 8.72
C ARG A 41 -6.10 4.33 9.74
N VAL A 42 -5.00 3.62 9.48
CA VAL A 42 -4.46 2.60 10.40
C VAL A 42 -3.99 3.24 11.71
N LEU A 43 -3.35 4.41 11.65
CA LEU A 43 -2.89 5.14 12.83
C LEU A 43 -4.07 5.68 13.66
N ALA A 44 -5.07 6.29 13.01
CA ALA A 44 -6.27 6.81 13.67
C ALA A 44 -6.99 5.69 14.43
N PHE A 45 -7.12 4.52 13.80
CA PHE A 45 -7.69 3.34 14.41
C PHE A 45 -6.92 2.85 15.64
N PHE A 46 -5.59 2.83 15.58
CA PHE A 46 -4.74 2.44 16.70
C PHE A 46 -4.89 3.42 17.87
N ARG A 47 -4.89 4.73 17.58
CA ARG A 47 -5.09 5.80 18.57
C ARG A 47 -6.46 5.75 19.22
N ALA A 48 -7.52 5.41 18.47
CA ALA A 48 -8.87 5.26 19.00
C ALA A 48 -8.99 4.16 20.07
N ARG A 49 -8.02 3.23 20.14
CA ARG A 49 -7.91 2.19 21.18
C ARG A 49 -6.94 2.54 22.30
N GLY A 50 -6.52 3.80 22.39
CA GLY A 50 -5.49 4.24 23.33
C GLY A 50 -4.07 3.86 22.90
N GLY A 51 -3.87 3.39 21.68
CA GLY A 51 -2.55 3.10 21.13
C GLY A 51 -1.72 4.37 20.97
N ARG A 52 -0.47 4.32 21.45
CA ARG A 52 0.49 5.40 21.32
C ARG A 52 1.64 4.98 20.42
N ASP A 53 2.00 5.85 19.49
CA ASP A 53 3.20 5.69 18.67
C ASP A 53 4.42 6.26 19.42
N LYS A 54 5.63 5.96 18.93
CA LYS A 54 6.87 6.46 19.53
C LYS A 54 6.83 7.99 19.69
N PRO A 55 7.17 8.51 20.88
CA PRO A 55 7.21 9.95 21.11
C PRO A 55 8.16 10.65 20.14
N VAL A 56 7.75 11.84 19.68
CA VAL A 56 8.55 12.66 18.76
C VAL A 56 9.44 13.63 19.53
N SER A 57 9.06 13.96 20.76
CA SER A 57 9.76 14.90 21.64
C SER A 57 10.29 14.18 22.87
N PRO A 58 11.47 14.55 23.39
CA PRO A 58 12.06 13.94 24.58
C PRO A 58 11.22 14.18 25.86
N ASP A 59 10.40 15.22 25.86
CA ASP A 59 9.51 15.57 26.98
C ASP A 59 8.30 14.62 27.11
N GLN A 60 8.05 13.80 26.09
CA GLN A 60 6.96 12.84 26.11
C GLN A 60 7.40 11.54 26.79
N PRO A 61 6.56 10.94 27.65
CA PRO A 61 6.88 9.67 28.30
C PRO A 61 7.20 8.59 27.27
N GLN A 62 8.26 7.83 27.54
CA GLN A 62 8.62 6.65 26.76
C GLN A 62 7.46 5.64 26.75
N LEU A 63 7.41 4.85 25.68
CA LEU A 63 6.44 3.76 25.59
C LEU A 63 6.79 2.67 26.61
N THR A 64 5.76 2.15 27.27
CA THR A 64 5.84 0.91 28.03
C THR A 64 6.09 -0.28 27.10
N LEU A 65 6.58 -1.39 27.65
CA LEU A 65 6.81 -2.62 26.87
C LEU A 65 5.55 -3.12 26.16
N PHE A 66 4.39 -2.94 26.79
CA PHE A 66 3.10 -3.29 26.21
C PHE A 66 2.75 -2.41 25.00
N GLU A 67 2.96 -1.09 25.12
CA GLU A 67 2.76 -0.15 24.02
C GLU A 67 3.71 -0.44 22.85
N VAL A 68 4.99 -0.72 23.10
CA VAL A 68 5.96 -1.14 22.07
C VAL A 68 5.47 -2.38 21.32
N THR A 69 4.98 -3.38 22.06
CA THR A 69 4.38 -4.59 21.46
C THR A 69 3.17 -4.25 20.59
N GLY A 70 2.35 -3.27 21.01
CA GLY A 70 1.22 -2.75 20.25
C GLY A 70 1.65 -2.10 18.93
N VAL A 71 2.67 -1.25 18.97
CA VAL A 71 3.25 -0.60 17.78
C VAL A 71 3.80 -1.64 16.81
N ASN A 72 4.59 -2.61 17.28
CA ASN A 72 5.13 -3.66 16.43
C ASN A 72 4.01 -4.46 15.74
N LYS A 73 2.97 -4.86 16.49
CA LYS A 73 1.79 -5.53 15.91
C LYS A 73 1.08 -4.68 14.85
N LEU A 74 0.99 -3.37 15.07
CA LEU A 74 0.40 -2.44 14.11
C LEU A 74 1.24 -2.35 12.83
N ILE A 75 2.57 -2.23 12.96
CA ILE A 75 3.51 -2.16 11.83
C ILE A 75 3.40 -3.43 10.98
N HIS A 76 3.43 -4.61 11.60
CA HIS A 76 3.23 -5.88 10.90
C HIS A 76 1.93 -5.89 10.11
N ARG A 77 0.84 -5.45 10.73
CA ARG A 77 -0.49 -5.39 10.12
C ARG A 77 -0.55 -4.41 8.96
N PHE A 78 0.05 -3.24 9.11
CA PHE A 78 0.13 -2.23 8.06
C PHE A 78 0.87 -2.74 6.83
N VAL A 79 2.03 -3.39 7.02
CA VAL A 79 2.85 -3.92 5.94
C VAL A 79 2.15 -5.08 5.23
N LEU A 80 1.59 -6.03 5.97
CA LEU A 80 0.85 -7.15 5.37
C LEU A 80 -0.46 -6.71 4.67
N GLY A 81 -1.03 -5.61 5.15
CA GLY A 81 -2.22 -4.98 4.57
C GLY A 81 -1.96 -4.19 3.30
N LEU A 82 -0.70 -3.93 2.91
CA LEU A 82 -0.40 -3.25 1.64
C LEU A 82 -0.99 -4.01 0.46
N ARG A 83 -1.58 -3.27 -0.50
CA ARG A 83 -2.21 -3.85 -1.68
C ARG A 83 -1.16 -4.44 -2.62
N ASP A 84 -0.11 -3.68 -2.91
CA ASP A 84 1.01 -4.14 -3.71
C ASP A 84 1.91 -5.06 -2.87
N LYS A 85 1.97 -6.34 -3.25
CA LYS A 85 2.77 -7.35 -2.56
C LYS A 85 4.26 -7.24 -2.88
N SER A 86 4.62 -6.72 -4.04
CA SER A 86 6.01 -6.41 -4.37
C SER A 86 6.52 -5.28 -3.48
N LEU A 87 5.68 -4.28 -3.23
CA LEU A 87 5.98 -3.20 -2.28
C LEU A 87 6.15 -3.73 -0.85
N ALA A 88 5.24 -4.61 -0.40
CA ALA A 88 5.35 -5.22 0.91
C ALA A 88 6.65 -6.01 1.09
N HIS A 89 7.03 -6.83 0.10
CA HIS A 89 8.30 -7.57 0.13
C HIS A 89 9.52 -6.64 0.11
N ASP A 90 9.58 -5.65 -0.78
CA ASP A 90 10.71 -4.71 -0.81
C ASP A 90 10.83 -3.94 0.51
N ALA A 91 9.72 -3.56 1.15
CA ALA A 91 9.75 -2.90 2.46
C ALA A 91 10.26 -3.84 3.57
N ILE A 92 9.87 -5.13 3.53
CA ILE A 92 10.37 -6.15 4.47
C ILE A 92 11.88 -6.36 4.29
N ASP A 93 12.35 -6.47 3.05
CA ASP A 93 13.78 -6.62 2.73
C ASP A 93 14.61 -5.43 3.25
N HIS A 94 13.99 -4.24 3.36
CA HIS A 94 14.59 -3.04 3.90
C HIS A 94 14.27 -2.79 5.38
N GLY A 95 13.82 -3.82 6.10
CA GLY A 95 13.74 -3.79 7.56
C GLY A 95 12.55 -3.04 8.14
N VAL A 96 11.46 -2.85 7.39
CA VAL A 96 10.26 -2.15 7.90
C VAL A 96 9.73 -2.74 9.21
N LEU A 97 9.83 -4.05 9.40
CA LEU A 97 9.37 -4.77 10.60
C LEU A 97 10.24 -4.51 11.84
N MET A 98 11.43 -3.95 11.67
CA MET A 98 12.33 -3.53 12.76
C MET A 98 12.10 -2.07 13.16
N SER A 99 11.14 -1.39 12.52
CA SER A 99 10.79 -0.01 12.86
C SER A 99 10.24 0.07 14.28
N ASP A 100 10.71 1.05 15.02
CA ASP A 100 10.27 1.33 16.39
C ASP A 100 9.08 2.32 16.46
N SER A 101 8.65 2.83 15.30
CA SER A 101 7.52 3.75 15.18
C SER A 101 6.75 3.52 13.89
N PHE A 102 5.46 3.87 13.92
CA PHE A 102 4.59 3.79 12.76
C PHE A 102 4.95 4.84 11.70
N ARG A 103 5.56 5.96 12.11
CA ARG A 103 6.13 6.96 11.21
C ARG A 103 7.33 6.41 10.44
N SER A 104 8.30 5.81 11.12
CA SER A 104 9.48 5.21 10.49
C SER A 104 9.07 4.11 9.51
N ALA A 105 8.07 3.29 9.88
CA ALA A 105 7.54 2.26 9.00
C ALA A 105 6.96 2.84 7.69
N LEU A 106 6.20 3.94 7.76
CA LEU A 106 5.70 4.63 6.56
C LEU A 106 6.83 5.13 5.68
N GLN A 107 7.87 5.70 6.29
CA GLN A 107 9.01 6.22 5.53
C GLN A 107 9.68 5.10 4.72
N ILE A 108 9.96 3.96 5.33
CA ILE A 108 10.56 2.81 4.62
C ILE A 108 9.65 2.34 3.47
N VAL A 109 8.33 2.26 3.69
CA VAL A 109 7.38 1.87 2.63
C VAL A 109 7.38 2.89 1.48
N LYS A 110 7.44 4.19 1.75
CA LYS A 110 7.53 5.22 0.69
C LYS A 110 8.85 5.12 -0.09
N GLU A 111 9.95 4.89 0.60
CA GLU A 111 11.26 4.68 -0.02
C GLU A 111 11.25 3.43 -0.91
N SER A 112 10.63 2.33 -0.45
CA SER A 112 10.39 1.13 -1.26
C SER A 112 9.58 1.42 -2.52
N SER A 113 8.50 2.20 -2.39
CA SER A 113 7.68 2.60 -3.54
C SER A 113 8.53 3.33 -4.58
N GLY A 114 9.33 4.31 -4.14
CA GLY A 114 10.23 5.04 -5.03
C GLY A 114 11.27 4.13 -5.70
N ARG A 115 11.82 3.15 -4.99
CA ARG A 115 12.74 2.17 -5.59
C ARG A 115 12.07 1.29 -6.64
N LEU A 116 10.84 0.85 -6.40
CA LEU A 116 10.09 0.05 -7.38
C LEU A 116 9.76 0.87 -8.64
N ASP A 117 9.40 2.14 -8.48
CA ASP A 117 9.18 3.05 -9.62
C ASP A 117 10.45 3.21 -10.45
N VAL A 118 11.61 3.39 -9.81
CA VAL A 118 12.91 3.45 -10.49
C VAL A 118 13.22 2.14 -11.22
N LYS A 119 13.04 0.98 -10.56
CA LYS A 119 13.25 -0.34 -11.18
C LYS A 119 12.35 -0.51 -12.42
N ALA A 120 11.08 -0.11 -12.34
CA ALA A 120 10.15 -0.18 -13.45
C ALA A 120 10.55 0.77 -14.60
N ASN A 121 11.00 1.99 -14.29
CA ASN A 121 11.49 2.94 -15.29
C ASN A 121 12.72 2.41 -16.04
N VAL A 122 13.68 1.85 -15.30
CA VAL A 122 14.89 1.24 -15.87
C VAL A 122 14.52 0.05 -16.76
N ALA A 123 13.65 -0.84 -16.31
CA ALA A 123 13.20 -1.98 -17.11
C ALA A 123 12.54 -1.54 -18.43
N ARG A 124 11.72 -0.48 -18.39
CA ARG A 124 11.11 0.09 -19.60
C ARG A 124 12.16 0.68 -20.54
N ALA A 125 13.14 1.42 -20.01
CA ALA A 125 14.23 1.98 -20.81
C ALA A 125 15.07 0.88 -21.49
N MET A 126 15.43 -0.18 -20.74
CA MET A 126 16.16 -1.33 -21.27
C MET A 126 15.37 -2.08 -22.34
N ALA A 127 14.06 -2.28 -22.14
CA ALA A 127 13.20 -2.90 -23.14
C ALA A 127 13.12 -2.08 -24.43
N GLN A 128 13.07 -0.75 -24.32
CA GLN A 128 13.07 0.14 -25.47
C GLN A 128 14.42 0.10 -26.20
N GLN A 129 15.53 0.13 -25.48
CA GLN A 129 16.86 0.01 -26.06
C GLN A 129 17.05 -1.32 -26.79
N ALA A 130 16.62 -2.44 -26.19
CA ALA A 130 16.67 -3.74 -26.83
C ALA A 130 15.88 -3.79 -28.14
N ARG A 131 14.70 -3.15 -28.20
CA ARG A 131 13.92 -3.04 -29.44
C ARG A 131 14.64 -2.24 -30.52
N LEU A 132 15.25 -1.11 -30.16
CA LEU A 132 16.03 -0.29 -31.09
C LEU A 132 17.24 -1.05 -31.62
N SER A 133 18.00 -1.73 -30.75
CA SER A 133 19.15 -2.54 -31.16
C SER A 133 18.75 -3.71 -32.07
N MET A 134 17.57 -4.31 -31.89
CA MET A 134 17.04 -5.27 -32.85
C MET A 134 16.78 -4.59 -34.19
N ILE A 135 16.06 -3.46 -34.24
CA ILE A 135 15.76 -2.77 -35.50
C ILE A 135 17.04 -2.36 -36.25
N ASP A 136 18.03 -1.79 -35.58
CA ASP A 136 19.31 -1.39 -36.18
C ASP A 136 20.08 -2.60 -36.75
N GLY A 137 20.00 -3.75 -36.08
CA GLY A 137 20.59 -5.00 -36.57
C GLY A 137 19.96 -5.53 -37.87
N TRP A 138 18.70 -5.21 -38.14
CA TRP A 138 18.01 -5.63 -39.37
C TRP A 138 18.32 -4.71 -40.56
N PHE A 139 18.58 -3.42 -40.31
CA PHE A 139 18.96 -2.46 -41.35
C PHE A 139 20.45 -2.54 -41.74
N CYS A 140 21.29 -3.16 -40.92
CA CYS A 140 22.72 -3.39 -41.19
C CYS A 140 23.03 -4.75 -41.84
N LEU A 141 22.03 -5.49 -42.35
CA LEU A 141 22.31 -6.68 -43.16
C LEU A 141 23.09 -6.25 -44.42
N PRO A 142 24.29 -6.80 -44.68
CA PRO A 142 25.01 -6.47 -45.90
C PRO A 142 24.15 -6.87 -47.09
N SER A 143 23.82 -5.90 -47.94
CA SER A 143 23.29 -6.16 -49.28
C SER A 143 24.25 -7.13 -49.94
N THR A 144 23.86 -8.40 -49.99
CA THR A 144 24.66 -9.46 -50.59
C THR A 144 24.63 -9.15 -52.08
N ASN A 145 25.68 -8.46 -52.53
CA ASN A 145 25.84 -8.01 -53.90
C ASN A 145 25.84 -9.26 -54.80
N ARG A 146 24.81 -9.38 -55.65
CA ARG A 146 24.66 -10.48 -56.61
C ARG A 146 25.32 -10.08 -57.92
#